data_AF-A0A961U5U5-F1
#
_entry.id   AF-A0A961U5U5-F1
#
_cell.length_a   1.000
_cell.length_b   1.000
_cell.length_c   1.000
_cell.angle_alpha   90.00
_cell.angle_beta   90.00
_cell.angle_gamma   90.00
#
_symmetry.space_group_name_H-M   'P 1'
#
loop_
_entity.id
_entity.type
_entity.pdbx_description
1 polymer ?
#
loop_
_entity_poly.entity_id
_entity_poly.type
_entity_poly.pdbx_seq_one_letter_code
_entity_poly.pdbx_strand_id
1 'polypeptide(L)' 'MSAGLVGGLFGLMIGLVDYVVFGLLIRKLETSRAQAVAAKALNIARIAQLIAFPAVGYWIGATLF' A
#
# COMPACT_ATOMS: atom_id res chain seq x y z
N MET A 1 3.01 9.13 22.92
CA MET A 1 2.33 8.82 21.63
C MET A 1 1.40 7.64 21.87
N SER A 2 0.18 7.64 21.35
CA SER A 2 -0.71 6.46 21.46
C SER A 2 -0.16 5.31 20.61
N ALA A 3 -0.28 4.08 21.09
CA ALA A 3 0.20 2.90 20.37
C ALA A 3 -0.46 2.73 18.99
N GLY A 4 -1.73 3.14 18.86
CA GLY A 4 -2.40 3.25 17.56
C GLY A 4 -1.71 4.21 16.58
N LEU A 5 -1.23 5.38 17.02
CA LEU A 5 -0.49 6.28 16.12
C LEU A 5 0.84 5.68 15.67
N VAL A 6 1.53 4.95 16.55
CA VAL A 6 2.76 4.23 16.19
C VAL A 6 2.45 3.14 15.16
N GLY A 7 1.43 2.33 15.40
CA GLY A 7 0.98 1.30 14.46
C GLY A 7 0.54 1.87 13.11
N GLY A 8 -0.17 3.00 13.11
CA GLY A 8 -0.59 3.69 11.89
C GLY A 8 0.59 4.23 11.08
N LEU A 9 1.61 4.78 11.73
CA LEU A 9 2.84 5.22 11.06
C LEU A 9 3.62 4.06 10.46
N PHE A 10 3.74 2.94 11.18
CA PHE A 10 4.33 1.72 10.64
C PHE A 10 3.54 1.18 9.44
N GLY A 11 2.21 1.16 9.52
CA GLY A 11 1.34 0.80 8.40
C GLY A 11 1.54 1.72 7.20
N LEU A 12 1.67 3.02 7.42
CA LEU A 12 1.97 3.99 6.36
C LEU A 12 3.32 3.71 5.70
N MET A 13 4.36 3.44 6.49
CA MET A 13 5.70 3.11 5.97
C MET A 13 5.67 1.86 5.08
N ILE A 14 4.97 0.82 5.50
CA ILE A 14 4.79 -0.40 4.70
C ILE A 14 4.04 -0.09 3.40
N GLY A 15 2.92 0.65 3.49
CA GLY A 15 2.15 1.04 2.32
C GLY A 15 2.94 1.89 1.33
N LEU A 16 3.85 2.74 1.82
CA LEU A 16 4.73 3.54 0.97
C LEU A 16 5.73 2.67 0.20
N VAL A 17 6.32 1.68 0.88
CA VAL A 17 7.24 0.71 0.25
C VAL A 17 6.51 -0.09 -0.83
N ASP A 18 5.35 -0.64 -0.51
CA ASP A 18 4.53 -1.40 -1.47
C ASP A 18 4.14 -0.54 -2.67
N TYR A 19 3.74 0.72 -2.44
CA TYR A 19 3.39 1.66 -3.52
C TYR A 19 4.55 1.83 -4.52
N VAL A 20 5.77 1.99 -4.03
CA VAL A 20 6.97 2.15 -4.88
C VAL A 20 7.29 0.84 -5.60
N VAL A 21 7.32 -0.28 -4.88
CA VAL A 21 7.66 -1.60 -5.43
C VAL A 21 6.66 -2.02 -6.51
N PHE A 22 5.36 -1.95 -6.23
CA PHE A 22 4.32 -2.24 -7.23
C PHE A 22 4.34 -1.23 -8.38
N GLY A 23 4.70 0.03 -8.14
CA GLY A 23 4.91 1.02 -9.19
C GLY A 23 5.98 0.62 -10.20
N LEU A 24 7.11 0.10 -9.71
CA LEU A 24 8.19 -0.40 -10.56
C LEU A 24 7.78 -1.67 -11.32
N LEU A 25 7.03 -2.57 -10.68
CA LEU A 25 6.52 -3.79 -11.32
C LEU A 25 5.49 -3.47 -12.41
N ILE A 26 4.57 -2.54 -12.17
CA ILE A 26 3.55 -2.13 -13.14
C ILE A 26 4.20 -1.53 -14.40
N ARG A 27 5.23 -0.70 -14.24
CA ARG A 27 5.99 -0.16 -15.40
C ARG A 27 6.62 -1.26 -16.25
N LYS A 28 7.01 -2.39 -15.65
CA LYS A 28 7.49 -3.57 -16.40
C LYS A 28 6.38 -4.36 -17.07
N LEU A 29 5.12 -4.25 -16.61
CA LEU A 29 3.96 -4.92 -17.22
C LEU A 29 3.34 -4.07 -18.34
N GLU A 30 3.41 -2.74 -18.23
CA GLU A 30 2.90 -1.80 -19.25
C GLU A 30 3.63 -1.90 -20.59
N THR A 31 4.84 -2.47 -20.63
CA THR A 31 5.54 -2.80 -21.88
C THR A 31 4.86 -3.91 -22.67
N SER A 32 3.95 -4.67 -22.05
CA SER A 32 3.10 -5.67 -22.71
C SER A 32 1.68 -5.14 -22.91
N ARG A 33 1.30 -4.85 -24.17
CA ARG A 33 -0.03 -4.31 -24.56
C ARG A 33 -1.21 -5.17 -24.06
N ALA A 34 -1.00 -6.47 -23.89
CA ALA A 34 -2.02 -7.41 -23.39
C ALA A 34 -2.38 -7.21 -21.91
N GLN A 35 -1.55 -6.51 -21.13
CA GLN A 35 -1.70 -6.41 -19.67
C GLN A 35 -2.07 -5.00 -19.19
N ALA A 36 -2.42 -4.08 -20.11
CA ALA A 36 -2.75 -2.70 -19.77
C ALA A 36 -3.92 -2.57 -18.77
N VAL A 37 -4.93 -3.45 -18.88
CA VAL A 37 -6.07 -3.47 -17.94
C VAL A 37 -5.64 -3.94 -16.54
N ALA A 38 -4.80 -4.98 -16.48
CA ALA A 38 -4.25 -5.49 -15.22
C ALA A 38 -3.32 -4.47 -14.55
N ALA A 39 -2.47 -3.80 -15.32
CA ALA A 39 -1.62 -2.70 -14.87
C ALA A 39 -2.44 -1.57 -14.24
N LYS A 40 -3.56 -1.20 -14.88
CA LYS A 40 -4.47 -0.16 -14.35
C LYS A 40 -5.16 -0.59 -13.05
N ALA A 41 -5.64 -1.83 -12.96
CA ALA A 41 -6.24 -2.37 -11.75
C ALA A 41 -5.23 -2.41 -10.58
N LEU A 42 -3.99 -2.84 -10.85
CA LEU A 42 -2.93 -2.90 -9.86
C LEU A 42 -2.49 -1.51 -9.39
N ASN A 43 -2.55 -0.51 -10.28
CA ASN A 43 -2.29 0.88 -9.93
C ASN A 43 -3.36 1.45 -8.98
N ILE A 44 -4.63 1.13 -9.19
CA ILE A 44 -5.71 1.51 -8.27
C ILE A 44 -5.52 0.83 -6.91
N ALA A 45 -5.20 -0.47 -6.91
CA ALA A 45 -4.95 -1.23 -5.70
C ALA A 45 -3.78 -0.63 -4.88
N ARG A 46 -2.67 -0.24 -5.52
CA ARG A 46 -1.54 0.37 -4.79
C ARG A 46 -1.90 1.72 -4.15
N ILE A 47 -2.76 2.52 -4.80
CA ILE A 47 -3.21 3.79 -4.24
C ILE A 47 -4.10 3.53 -3.02
N ALA A 48 -5.00 2.55 -3.10
CA ALA A 48 -5.85 2.17 -1.97
C ALA A 48 -5.05 1.66 -0.77
N GLN A 49 -3.95 0.94 -1.02
CA GLN A 49 -3.04 0.43 0.00
C GLN A 49 -2.39 1.53 0.85
N LEU A 50 -2.14 2.72 0.28
CA LEU A 50 -1.59 3.86 1.04
C LEU A 50 -2.51 4.34 2.16
N ILE A 51 -3.80 4.04 2.09
CA ILE A 51 -4.78 4.38 3.13
C ILE A 51 -5.10 3.14 3.97
N ALA A 52 -5.26 1.98 3.32
CA ALA A 52 -5.62 0.74 3.99
C ALA A 52 -4.56 0.29 5.01
N PHE A 53 -3.27 0.33 4.65
CA PHE A 53 -2.21 -0.10 5.56
C PHE A 53 -2.06 0.77 6.81
N PRO A 54 -2.05 2.13 6.73
CA PRO A 54 -2.09 2.95 7.94
C PRO A 54 -3.35 2.73 8.78
N ALA A 55 -4.52 2.57 8.16
CA ALA A 55 -5.76 2.32 8.90
C ALA A 55 -5.69 0.98 9.67
N VAL A 56 -5.26 -0.09 9.00
CA VAL A 56 -5.07 -1.41 9.60
C VAL A 56 -3.99 -1.36 10.68
N GLY A 57 -2.85 -0.72 10.41
CA GLY A 57 -1.76 -0.55 11.36
C GLY A 57 -2.19 0.20 12.62
N TYR A 58 -3.04 1.24 12.47
CA TYR A 58 -3.60 1.96 13.59
C TYR A 58 -4.47 1.06 14.47
N TRP A 59 -5.38 0.30 13.87
CA TRP A 59 -6.26 -0.62 14.59
C TRP A 59 -5.48 -1.73 15.30
N ILE A 60 -4.50 -2.34 14.63
CA ILE A 60 -3.64 -3.36 15.23
C ILE A 60 -2.87 -2.77 16.42
N GLY A 61 -2.24 -1.59 16.22
CA GLY A 61 -1.47 -0.92 17.26
C GLY A 61 -2.32 -0.52 18.47
N ALA A 62 -3.56 -0.09 18.27
CA ALA A 62 -4.49 0.27 19.34
C ALA A 62 -5.13 -0.94 20.05
N THR A 63 -5.15 -2.11 19.40
CA THR A 63 -5.77 -3.33 19.95
C THR A 63 -4.77 -4.17 20.75
N LEU A 64 -3.50 -4.17 20.33
CA LEU A 64 -2.46 -5.01 20.92
C LEU A 64 -1.69 -4.34 22.08
N PHE A 65 -1.77 -3.01 22.21
CA PHE A 65 -0.96 -2.21 23.14
C PHE A 65 -1.77 -1.02 23.68
#